data_AF-A0A1H4JMS0-F1
#
_entry.id   AF-A0A1H4JMS0-F1
#
_cell.length_a   1.000
_cell.length_b   1.000
_cell.length_c   1.000
_cell.angle_alpha   90.00
_cell.angle_beta   90.00
_cell.angle_gamma   90.00
#
_symmetry.space_group_name_H-M   'P 1'
#
loop_
_entity.id
_entity.type
_entity.pdbx_description
1 polymer ?
#
loop_
_entity_poly.entity_id
_entity_poly.type
_entity_poly.pdbx_seq_one_letter_code
_entity_poly.pdbx_strand_id
1 'polypeptide(L)'
;MIGTIRINWIVSLVAGILTFLLSVANNFFLTTCLRSLYSFVILFILTYAFRFLLAVFGGADFFTPLGSEPSESESDEGHLGSQLDLATPDDDEATRQMLRNNLDNPGQILDDDLPFSPLTPPKLITKNNLDPEQLAGALRRLSED
;
A
#
# COMPACT_ATOMS: atom_id res chain seq x y z
N MET A 1 -0.17 -0.41 -12.28
CA MET A 1 -1.44 -0.01 -12.96
C MET A 1 -2.60 -0.71 -12.26
N ILE A 2 -3.70 -0.01 -11.95
CA ILE A 2 -4.79 -0.54 -11.11
C ILE A 2 -5.58 -1.64 -11.88
N GLY A 3 -5.04 -2.85 -11.88
CA GLY A 3 -5.59 -4.09 -12.43
C GLY A 3 -5.47 -4.32 -13.94
N THR A 4 -5.80 -5.54 -14.34
CA THR A 4 -5.55 -6.11 -15.66
C THR A 4 -6.53 -5.56 -16.71
N ILE A 5 -6.02 -4.85 -17.72
CA ILE A 5 -6.80 -4.30 -18.85
C ILE A 5 -7.65 -5.37 -19.58
N ARG A 6 -7.28 -6.66 -19.42
CA ARG A 6 -7.97 -7.84 -19.94
C ARG A 6 -9.45 -7.90 -19.55
N ILE A 7 -9.81 -7.50 -18.32
CA ILE A 7 -11.22 -7.55 -17.86
C ILE A 7 -12.08 -6.56 -18.65
N ASN A 8 -11.59 -5.35 -18.88
CA ASN A 8 -12.31 -4.34 -19.66
C ASN A 8 -12.55 -4.84 -21.09
N TRP A 9 -11.54 -5.47 -21.70
CA TRP A 9 -11.67 -6.09 -23.01
C TRP A 9 -12.71 -7.21 -23.06
N ILE A 10 -12.70 -8.12 -22.08
CA ILE A 10 -13.65 -9.24 -22.02
C ILE A 10 -15.08 -8.71 -21.90
N VAL A 11 -15.34 -7.76 -20.99
CA VAL A 11 -16.67 -7.21 -20.76
C VAL A 11 -17.20 -6.50 -22.02
N SER A 12 -16.38 -5.66 -22.65
CA SER A 12 -16.76 -4.98 -23.88
C SER A 12 -16.99 -5.94 -25.04
N LEU A 13 -16.16 -6.98 -25.17
CA LEU A 13 -16.27 -7.98 -26.22
C LEU A 13 -17.57 -8.77 -26.08
N VAL A 14 -17.91 -9.21 -24.87
CA VAL A 14 -19.19 -9.88 -24.59
C VAL A 14 -20.37 -8.99 -24.96
N ALA A 15 -20.32 -7.71 -24.63
CA ALA A 15 -21.40 -6.78 -24.96
C ALA A 15 -21.50 -6.49 -26.47
N GLY A 16 -20.37 -6.39 -27.17
CA GLY A 16 -20.32 -6.26 -28.62
C GLY A 16 -20.91 -7.48 -29.33
N ILE A 17 -20.58 -8.69 -28.85
CA ILE A 17 -21.14 -9.96 -29.34
C ILE A 17 -22.65 -10.01 -29.08
N LEU A 18 -23.10 -9.68 -27.87
CA LEU A 18 -24.53 -9.64 -27.53
C LEU A 18 -25.29 -8.70 -28.49
N THR A 19 -24.75 -7.49 -28.71
CA THR A 19 -25.34 -6.51 -29.63
C THR A 19 -25.38 -7.03 -31.07
N PHE A 20 -24.33 -7.73 -31.50
CA PHE A 20 -24.28 -8.36 -32.81
C PHE A 20 -25.36 -9.42 -32.97
N LEU A 21 -25.51 -10.33 -31.99
CA LEU A 21 -26.55 -11.37 -32.00
C LEU A 21 -27.96 -10.78 -32.03
N LEU A 22 -28.22 -9.71 -31.29
CA LEU A 22 -29.54 -9.05 -31.32
C LEU A 22 -29.79 -8.28 -32.63
N SER A 23 -28.75 -7.69 -33.22
CA SER A 23 -28.89 -6.86 -34.41
C SER A 23 -28.91 -7.67 -35.72
N VAL A 24 -28.25 -8.83 -35.76
CA VAL A 24 -28.14 -9.67 -36.98
C VAL A 24 -29.49 -10.19 -37.47
N ALA A 25 -30.45 -10.37 -36.56
CA ALA A 25 -31.77 -10.87 -36.90
C ALA A 25 -32.63 -9.88 -37.70
N ASN A 26 -32.33 -8.58 -37.66
CA ASN A 26 -33.25 -7.54 -38.14
C ASN A 26 -32.58 -6.49 -39.05
N ASN A 27 -31.30 -6.64 -39.38
CA ASN A 27 -30.54 -5.64 -40.15
C ASN A 27 -29.56 -6.28 -41.13
N PHE A 28 -29.22 -5.55 -42.19
CA PHE A 28 -28.13 -5.93 -43.10
C PHE A 28 -26.82 -6.15 -42.33
N PHE A 29 -26.02 -7.11 -42.79
CA PHE A 29 -24.79 -7.54 -42.11
C PHE A 29 -23.84 -6.36 -41.79
N LEU A 30 -23.75 -5.39 -42.71
CA LEU A 30 -22.91 -4.21 -42.59
C LEU A 30 -23.39 -3.26 -41.47
N THR A 31 -24.71 -3.02 -41.36
CA THR A 31 -25.27 -2.16 -40.31
C THR A 31 -25.20 -2.82 -38.93
N THR A 32 -25.32 -4.14 -38.86
CA THR A 32 -25.10 -4.92 -37.64
C THR A 32 -23.64 -4.87 -37.16
N CYS A 33 -22.68 -4.97 -38.09
CA CYS A 33 -21.25 -4.85 -37.76
C CYS A 33 -20.91 -3.46 -37.20
N LEU A 34 -21.39 -2.39 -37.84
CA LEU A 34 -21.24 -1.01 -37.36
C LEU A 34 -21.88 -0.82 -35.96
N ARG A 35 -23.09 -1.35 -35.74
CA ARG A 35 -23.77 -1.26 -34.43
C ARG A 35 -23.03 -2.02 -33.33
N SER A 36 -22.51 -3.20 -33.63
CA SER A 36 -21.69 -3.98 -32.68
C SER A 36 -20.41 -3.23 -32.33
N LEU A 37 -19.74 -2.63 -33.32
CA LEU A 37 -18.53 -1.82 -33.09
C LEU A 37 -18.81 -0.60 -32.23
N TYR A 38 -19.87 0.16 -32.50
CA TYR A 38 -20.26 1.28 -31.65
C TYR A 38 -20.57 0.84 -30.23
N SER A 39 -21.33 -0.25 -30.05
CA SER A 39 -21.64 -0.79 -28.72
C SER A 39 -20.39 -1.22 -27.96
N PHE A 40 -19.45 -1.90 -28.63
CA PHE A 40 -18.17 -2.28 -28.07
C PHE A 40 -17.38 -1.06 -27.57
N VAL A 41 -17.21 -0.04 -28.41
CA VAL A 41 -16.45 1.17 -28.06
C VAL A 41 -17.12 1.93 -26.93
N ILE A 42 -18.44 2.12 -26.99
CA ILE A 42 -19.21 2.83 -25.95
C ILE A 42 -19.07 2.12 -24.62
N LEU A 43 -19.25 0.79 -24.57
CA LEU A 43 -19.18 0.04 -23.33
C LEU A 43 -17.74 -0.11 -22.82
N PHE A 44 -16.74 -0.14 -23.70
CA PHE A 44 -15.34 -0.05 -23.29
C PHE A 44 -15.03 1.26 -22.57
N ILE A 45 -15.45 2.39 -23.15
CA ILE A 45 -15.27 3.70 -22.53
C ILE A 45 -16.06 3.77 -21.21
N LEU A 46 -17.29 3.28 -21.18
CA LEU A 46 -18.15 3.33 -20.00
C LEU A 46 -17.59 2.48 -18.85
N THR A 47 -17.14 1.25 -19.14
CA THR A 47 -16.54 0.36 -18.14
C THR A 47 -15.21 0.91 -17.63
N TYR A 48 -14.39 1.47 -18.52
CA TYR A 48 -13.15 2.13 -18.13
C TYR A 48 -13.42 3.35 -17.24
N ALA A 49 -14.37 4.21 -17.62
CA ALA A 49 -14.76 5.37 -16.83
C ALA A 49 -15.32 4.96 -15.47
N PHE A 50 -16.19 3.95 -15.42
CA PHE A 50 -16.75 3.43 -14.16
C PHE A 50 -15.65 2.86 -13.26
N ARG A 51 -14.71 2.09 -13.82
CA ARG A 51 -13.56 1.57 -13.08
C ARG A 51 -12.65 2.69 -12.58
N PHE A 52 -12.43 3.73 -13.39
CA PHE A 52 -11.68 4.91 -12.98
C PHE A 52 -12.36 5.64 -11.82
N LEU A 53 -13.68 5.87 -11.91
CA LEU A 53 -14.46 6.45 -10.82
C LEU A 53 -14.34 5.60 -9.56
N LEU A 54 -14.59 4.29 -9.65
CA LEU A 54 -14.47 3.40 -8.50
C LEU A 54 -13.05 3.40 -7.92
N ALA A 55 -11.99 3.52 -8.72
CA ALA A 55 -10.62 3.59 -8.21
C ALA A 55 -10.34 4.91 -7.47
N VAL A 56 -10.92 6.01 -7.95
CA VAL A 56 -10.83 7.34 -7.31
C VAL A 56 -11.63 7.38 -6.00
N PHE A 57 -12.82 6.78 -5.97
CA PHE A 57 -13.72 6.82 -4.82
C PHE A 57 -13.53 5.68 -3.81
N GLY A 58 -13.09 4.50 -4.25
CA GLY A 58 -13.06 3.27 -3.45
C GLY A 58 -11.79 3.02 -2.65
N GLY A 59 -10.74 3.83 -2.84
CA GLY A 59 -9.41 3.53 -2.29
C GLY A 59 -8.78 2.29 -2.95
N ALA A 60 -7.45 2.19 -2.92
CA ALA A 60 -6.69 1.14 -3.62
C ALA A 60 -7.08 -0.30 -3.21
N ASP A 61 -7.74 -0.47 -2.07
CA ASP A 61 -8.09 -1.77 -1.48
C ASP A 61 -9.28 -2.45 -2.17
N PHE A 62 -10.21 -1.69 -2.75
CA PHE A 62 -11.44 -2.26 -3.35
C PHE A 62 -11.19 -3.06 -4.64
N PHE A 63 -10.02 -2.89 -5.25
CA PHE A 63 -9.66 -3.52 -6.52
C PHE A 63 -8.66 -4.66 -6.39
N THR A 64 -8.30 -5.06 -5.16
CA THR A 64 -7.54 -6.31 -4.97
C THR A 64 -8.40 -7.48 -5.42
N PRO A 65 -8.05 -8.15 -6.54
CA PRO A 65 -8.80 -9.29 -7.00
C PRO A 65 -8.66 -10.42 -5.97
N LEU A 66 -9.80 -10.90 -5.47
CA LEU A 66 -9.90 -12.09 -4.62
C LEU A 66 -9.43 -13.31 -5.45
N GLY A 67 -8.12 -13.55 -5.50
CA GLY A 67 -7.51 -14.69 -6.19
C GLY A 67 -6.52 -14.38 -7.32
N SER A 68 -5.94 -13.18 -7.41
CA SER A 68 -4.69 -13.04 -8.21
C SER A 68 -3.50 -13.30 -7.32
N GLU A 69 -2.87 -14.47 -7.46
CA GLU A 69 -1.44 -14.58 -7.19
C GLU A 69 -0.73 -13.50 -8.01
N PRO A 70 0.25 -12.80 -7.43
CA PRO A 70 0.93 -11.71 -8.12
C PRO A 70 1.71 -12.33 -9.29
N SER A 71 1.22 -12.10 -10.51
CA SER A 71 2.01 -12.32 -11.71
C SER A 71 3.23 -11.41 -11.61
N GLU A 72 4.40 -12.04 -11.48
CA GLU A 72 5.74 -11.46 -11.53
C GLU A 72 5.78 -10.36 -12.60
N SER A 73 5.64 -9.12 -12.12
CA SER A 73 5.94 -7.92 -12.87
C SER A 73 7.28 -7.48 -12.30
N GLU A 74 8.31 -7.70 -13.09
CA GLU A 74 9.69 -7.30 -12.83
C GLU A 74 9.75 -5.82 -12.40
N SER A 75 9.82 -5.58 -11.10
CA SER A 75 10.32 -4.34 -10.54
C SER A 75 10.87 -4.67 -9.15
N ASP A 76 12.14 -5.10 -9.13
CA ASP A 76 13.18 -4.95 -8.08
C ASP A 76 12.82 -5.07 -6.57
N GLU A 77 11.63 -5.52 -6.21
CA GLU A 77 11.18 -5.75 -4.82
C GLU A 77 11.08 -7.25 -4.49
N GLY A 78 11.25 -8.12 -5.50
CA GLY A 78 11.13 -9.59 -5.37
C GLY A 78 12.29 -10.28 -4.62
N HIS A 79 13.27 -9.53 -4.11
CA HIS A 79 14.41 -10.10 -3.39
C HIS A 79 14.40 -9.84 -1.87
N LEU A 80 13.33 -9.24 -1.33
CA LEU A 80 13.14 -9.16 0.12
C LEU A 80 12.32 -10.36 0.61
N GLY A 81 13.01 -11.34 1.19
CA GLY A 81 12.39 -12.51 1.82
C GLY A 81 12.82 -13.87 1.25
N SER A 82 13.54 -13.89 0.13
CA SER A 82 14.08 -15.13 -0.48
C SER A 82 15.51 -15.47 -0.06
N GLN A 83 16.21 -14.57 0.64
CA GLN A 83 17.56 -14.86 1.15
C GLN A 83 17.45 -15.47 2.54
N LEU A 84 17.26 -16.79 2.60
CA LEU A 84 17.47 -17.56 3.81
C LEU A 84 18.96 -17.86 3.91
N ASP A 85 19.68 -17.08 4.70
CA ASP A 85 21.07 -17.39 5.04
C ASP A 85 21.09 -18.58 6.00
N LEU A 86 21.52 -19.74 5.50
CA LEU A 86 21.68 -20.99 6.26
C LEU A 86 23.08 -21.10 6.88
N ALA A 87 23.95 -20.10 6.68
CA ALA A 87 25.23 -20.05 7.33
C ALA A 87 25.04 -19.49 8.76
N THR A 88 24.99 -20.38 9.74
CA THR A 88 25.32 -20.00 11.12
C THR A 88 26.81 -19.64 11.11
N PRO A 89 27.21 -18.39 11.40
CA PRO A 89 28.62 -18.08 11.62
C PRO A 89 29.14 -18.98 12.74
N ASP A 90 30.37 -19.46 12.67
CA ASP A 90 30.97 -20.29 13.73
C ASP A 90 30.87 -19.54 15.06
N ASP A 91 29.88 -19.92 15.87
CA ASP A 91 29.61 -19.26 17.15
C ASP A 91 30.85 -19.43 18.03
N ASP A 92 31.59 -18.32 18.17
CA ASP A 92 32.79 -18.21 18.97
C ASP A 92 32.58 -18.83 20.35
N GLU A 93 33.52 -19.70 20.74
CA GLU A 93 33.52 -20.45 22.00
C GLU A 93 33.22 -19.57 23.24
N ALA A 94 33.60 -18.28 23.15
CA ALA A 94 33.30 -17.23 24.11
C ALA A 94 31.79 -16.98 24.32
N THR A 95 30.99 -16.93 23.26
CA THR A 95 29.52 -16.71 23.34
C THR A 95 28.83 -17.90 24.00
N ARG A 96 29.29 -19.12 23.67
CA ARG A 96 28.81 -20.34 24.32
C ARG A 96 29.14 -20.34 25.81
N GLN A 97 30.29 -19.82 26.21
CA GLN A 97 30.69 -19.71 27.61
C GLN A 97 29.88 -18.63 28.36
N MET A 98 29.56 -17.51 27.72
CA MET A 98 28.68 -16.47 28.32
C MET A 98 27.25 -16.96 28.56
N LEU A 99 26.69 -17.75 27.63
CA LEU A 99 25.37 -18.36 27.78
C LEU A 99 25.34 -19.41 28.89
N ARG A 100 26.41 -20.22 29.01
CA ARG A 100 26.58 -21.19 30.11
C ARG A 100 26.63 -20.49 31.47
N ASN A 101 27.42 -19.42 31.60
CA ASN A 101 27.54 -18.66 32.84
C ASN A 101 26.22 -18.01 33.29
N ASN A 102 25.37 -17.56 32.35
CA ASN A 102 24.03 -17.04 32.67
C ASN A 102 23.05 -18.14 33.11
N LEU A 103 23.21 -19.36 32.60
CA LEU A 103 22.36 -20.49 32.97
C LEU A 103 22.72 -21.05 34.36
N ASP A 104 24.00 -21.06 34.70
CA ASP A 104 24.49 -21.58 35.99
C ASP A 104 24.29 -20.60 37.16
N ASN A 105 23.97 -19.33 36.89
CA ASN A 105 23.77 -18.32 37.94
C ASN A 105 22.62 -17.35 37.61
N PRO A 106 21.34 -17.78 37.71
CA PRO A 106 20.17 -16.97 37.38
C PRO A 106 19.88 -15.82 38.37
N GLY A 107 20.81 -15.54 39.30
CA GLY A 107 20.62 -14.59 40.41
C GLY A 107 21.40 -13.28 40.31
N GLN A 108 22.08 -13.01 39.19
CA GLN A 108 22.84 -11.77 39.01
C GLN A 108 22.23 -10.90 37.90
N ILE A 109 20.92 -10.69 37.97
CA ILE A 109 20.25 -9.60 37.24
C ILE A 109 20.35 -8.37 38.14
N LEU A 110 20.99 -7.35 37.59
CA LEU A 110 21.20 -6.03 38.15
C LEU A 110 19.87 -5.42 38.65
N ASP A 111 19.85 -5.08 39.93
CA ASP A 111 18.97 -4.12 40.62
C ASP A 111 17.64 -3.78 39.92
N ASP A 112 16.63 -4.63 40.16
CA ASP A 112 15.24 -4.49 39.70
C ASP A 112 14.41 -3.53 40.59
N ASP A 113 15.03 -2.44 41.08
CA ASP A 113 14.45 -1.58 42.14
C ASP A 113 14.28 -0.09 41.72
N LEU A 114 14.10 0.17 40.43
CA LEU A 114 13.65 1.50 39.96
C LEU A 114 12.23 1.39 39.37
N PRO A 115 11.18 1.66 40.15
CA PRO A 115 9.83 1.73 39.62
C PRO A 115 9.74 2.86 38.59
N PHE A 116 9.27 2.51 37.38
CA PHE A 116 9.07 3.43 36.26
C PHE A 116 8.19 4.62 36.70
N SER A 117 8.79 5.80 36.83
CA SER A 117 8.08 7.04 37.14
C SER A 117 7.75 7.75 35.82
N PRO A 118 6.49 7.75 35.36
CA PRO A 118 6.13 8.41 34.11
C PRO A 118 6.37 9.91 34.24
N LEU A 119 7.26 10.44 33.40
CA LEU A 119 7.56 11.87 33.32
C LEU A 119 6.24 12.63 33.07
N THR A 120 5.87 13.51 33.99
CA THR A 120 4.70 14.38 33.86
C THR A 120 5.08 15.58 32.99
N PRO A 121 4.74 15.59 31.68
CA PRO A 121 5.14 16.70 30.84
C PRO A 121 4.42 17.98 31.31
N PRO A 122 5.13 19.12 31.42
CA PRO A 122 4.50 20.37 31.81
C PRO A 122 3.46 20.77 30.77
N LYS A 123 2.22 20.98 31.23
CA LYS A 123 1.10 21.39 30.39
C LYS A 123 1.43 22.73 29.74
N LEU A 124 1.46 22.77 28.41
CA LEU A 124 1.66 24.00 27.64
C LEU A 124 0.40 24.85 27.75
N ILE A 125 0.31 25.63 28.83
CA ILE A 125 -0.68 26.69 28.95
C ILE A 125 -0.17 27.82 28.05
N THR A 126 -0.97 28.19 27.05
CA THR A 126 -0.70 29.35 26.19
C THR A 126 -0.50 30.57 27.10
N LYS A 127 0.75 31.00 27.26
CA LYS A 127 1.05 32.20 28.04
C LYS A 127 0.47 33.36 27.24
N ASN A 128 -0.57 34.02 27.74
CA ASN A 128 -1.17 35.20 27.09
C ASN A 128 -0.34 36.49 27.30
N ASN A 129 0.79 36.39 28.01
CA ASN A 129 1.74 37.48 28.25
C ASN A 129 3.13 37.00 27.83
N LEU A 130 3.42 37.06 26.54
CA LEU A 130 4.81 36.97 26.05
C LEU A 130 5.36 38.39 25.95
N ASP A 131 6.56 38.57 26.47
CA ASP A 131 7.31 39.81 26.35
C ASP A 131 7.62 40.09 24.87
N PRO A 132 7.31 41.28 24.32
CA PRO A 132 7.48 41.60 22.90
C PRO A 132 8.90 41.33 22.36
N GLU A 133 9.93 41.45 23.20
CA GLU A 133 11.31 41.15 22.81
C GLU A 133 11.53 39.65 22.52
N GLN A 134 10.92 38.77 23.31
CA GLN A 134 11.03 37.31 23.09
C GLN A 134 10.27 36.87 21.84
N LEU A 135 9.16 37.54 21.52
CA LEU A 135 8.39 37.29 20.31
C LEU A 135 9.15 37.74 19.05
N ALA A 136 9.79 38.91 19.10
CA ALA A 136 10.64 39.39 18.01
C ALA A 136 11.85 38.46 17.77
N GLY A 137 12.48 37.97 18.85
CA GLY A 137 13.58 37.01 18.77
C GLY A 137 13.15 35.66 18.17
N ALA A 138 11.96 35.15 18.55
CA ALA A 138 11.43 33.91 18.00
C ALA A 138 11.09 34.04 16.50
N LEU A 139 10.47 35.15 16.10
CA LEU A 139 10.18 35.45 14.69
C LEU A 139 11.46 35.53 13.84
N ARG A 140 12.52 36.15 14.37
CA ARG A 140 13.80 36.22 13.68
C ARG A 140 14.40 34.84 13.45
N ARG A 141 14.41 33.99 14.47
CA ARG A 141 14.95 32.62 14.34
C ARG A 141 14.14 31.76 13.38
N LEU A 142 12.80 31.88 13.40
CA LEU A 142 11.93 31.18 12.45
C LEU A 142 12.14 31.62 11.00
N SER A 143 12.58 32.87 10.78
CA SER A 143 12.88 33.39 9.45
C SER A 143 14.29 33.05 8.96
N GLU A 144 15.17 32.60 9.85
CA GLU A 144 16.59 32.36 9.55
C GLU A 144 16.89 30.87 9.35
N ASP A 145 15.99 29.98 9.80
CA ASP A 145 15.89 28.57 9.40
C ASP A 145 15.00 28.40 8.14
#